data_AF-A0A3M1WLH1-F1
#
_entry.id   AF-A0A3M1WLH1-F1
#
_cell.length_a   1.000
_cell.length_b   1.000
_cell.length_c   1.000
_cell.angle_alpha   90.00
_cell.angle_beta   90.00
_cell.angle_gamma   90.00
#
_symmetry.space_group_name_H-M   'P 1'
#
loop_
_entity.id
_entity.type
_entity.pdbx_description
1 polymer ?
#
loop_
_entity_poly.entity_id
_entity_poly.type
_entity_poly.pdbx_seq_one_letter_code
_entity_poly.pdbx_strand_id
1 'polypeptide(L)'
;MQAYRGGLADWSIRHPVGVSMIALAIVVLGLAALRGLGIDLLPHIIYPEISVRVLQPGVPARIMEDQVTRQLEEQLAITEHAIAVQSRTSEGRSAVDLSFPYGTDMDTALRDASTRLDRARRFLPQGIEPPIIYKRDPSQRPVLELILSSQTRPISDLRDWADYRFGKWFLNLPGVAATEIGGAPRHAWQVEIANDTLLANRLDIPRLRGILQQANRDQPGGRLDTPSRELASEVRGRFTRPEHLQNLPV
;
A
#
# COMPACT_ATOMS: atom_id res chain seq x y z
N MET A 1 50.83 44.69 -31.58
CA MET A 1 49.45 45.18 -31.47
C MET A 1 48.76 44.90 -32.81
N GLN A 2 48.24 43.69 -32.99
CA GLN A 2 46.81 43.30 -32.89
C GLN A 2 45.93 43.92 -33.98
N ALA A 3 45.45 43.07 -34.89
CA ALA A 3 44.27 43.31 -35.71
C ALA A 3 43.45 42.02 -35.83
N TYR A 4 42.86 41.58 -34.73
CA TYR A 4 41.70 40.68 -34.78
C TYR A 4 40.49 41.55 -35.14
N ARG A 5 40.29 41.80 -36.43
CA ARG A 5 39.04 42.39 -36.95
C ARG A 5 38.07 41.26 -37.24
N GLY A 6 36.94 41.22 -36.53
CA GLY A 6 35.88 40.24 -36.78
C GLY A 6 35.65 39.21 -35.66
N GLY A 7 35.48 39.69 -34.42
CA GLY A 7 34.95 38.86 -33.32
C GLY A 7 33.53 39.26 -32.91
N LEU A 8 32.82 38.40 -32.19
CA LEU A 8 31.49 38.68 -31.62
C LEU A 8 31.49 40.01 -30.83
N ALA A 9 32.59 40.33 -30.13
CA ALA A 9 32.75 41.58 -29.38
C ALA A 9 32.78 42.81 -30.30
N ASP A 10 33.51 42.74 -31.41
CA ASP A 10 33.66 43.82 -32.38
C ASP A 10 32.36 44.05 -33.19
N TRP A 11 31.61 42.98 -33.48
CA TRP A 11 30.26 43.09 -34.06
C TRP A 11 29.25 43.69 -33.06
N SER A 12 29.34 43.30 -31.79
CA SER A 12 28.46 43.77 -30.71
C SER A 12 28.63 45.26 -30.42
N ILE A 13 29.87 45.76 -30.45
CA ILE A 13 30.17 47.19 -30.26
C ILE A 13 29.61 48.04 -31.40
N ARG A 14 29.60 47.51 -32.63
CA ARG A 14 29.10 48.22 -33.82
C ARG A 14 27.58 48.21 -33.96
N HIS A 15 26.88 47.31 -33.27
CA HIS A 15 25.41 47.18 -33.31
C HIS A 15 24.77 47.26 -31.92
N PRO A 16 24.90 48.39 -31.19
CA PRO A 16 24.44 48.50 -29.82
C PRO A 16 22.93 48.27 -29.66
N VAL A 17 22.12 48.71 -30.63
CA VAL A 17 20.65 48.52 -30.62
C VAL A 17 20.29 47.03 -30.80
N GLY A 18 20.97 46.33 -31.71
CA GLY A 18 20.72 44.90 -31.96
C GLY A 18 21.07 44.04 -30.74
N VAL A 19 22.21 44.31 -30.11
CA VAL A 19 22.63 43.63 -28.87
C VAL A 19 21.65 43.88 -27.74
N SER A 20 21.16 45.13 -27.60
CA SER A 20 20.18 45.50 -26.58
C SER A 20 18.84 44.76 -26.77
N MET A 21 18.37 44.63 -28.01
CA MET A 21 17.15 43.90 -28.35
C MET A 21 17.28 42.39 -28.09
N ILE A 22 18.44 41.80 -28.42
CA ILE A 22 18.72 40.39 -28.13
C ILE A 22 18.77 40.15 -26.62
N ALA A 23 19.46 41.03 -25.86
CA ALA A 23 19.51 40.94 -24.41
C ALA A 23 18.11 41.07 -23.78
N LEU A 24 17.30 42.02 -24.27
CA LEU A 24 15.93 42.19 -23.82
C LEU A 24 15.07 40.96 -24.13
N ALA A 25 15.20 40.38 -25.32
CA ALA A 25 14.48 39.17 -25.71
C ALA A 25 14.85 37.99 -24.79
N ILE A 26 16.13 37.81 -24.45
CA ILE A 26 16.58 36.77 -23.52
C ILE A 26 16.01 37.01 -22.11
N VAL A 27 15.98 38.27 -21.64
CA VAL A 27 15.41 38.62 -20.33
C VAL A 27 13.91 38.32 -20.28
N VAL A 28 13.16 38.69 -21.32
CA VAL A 28 11.72 38.41 -21.41
C VAL A 28 11.44 36.91 -21.48
N LEU A 29 12.20 36.17 -22.29
CA LEU A 29 12.10 34.71 -22.36
C LEU A 29 12.48 34.04 -21.03
N GLY A 30 13.51 34.53 -20.35
CA GLY A 30 13.91 34.05 -19.02
C GLY A 30 12.82 34.30 -17.97
N LEU A 31 12.22 35.48 -17.95
CA LEU A 31 11.09 35.81 -17.06
C LEU A 31 9.86 34.95 -17.35
N ALA A 32 9.57 34.67 -18.62
CA ALA A 32 8.49 33.77 -19.00
C ALA A 32 8.77 32.32 -18.56
N ALA A 33 10.00 31.83 -18.77
CA ALA A 33 10.42 30.49 -18.36
C ALA A 33 10.42 30.30 -16.84
N LEU A 34 10.80 31.33 -16.07
CA LEU A 34 10.79 31.30 -14.60
C LEU A 34 9.39 31.03 -14.02
N ARG A 35 8.32 31.47 -14.69
CA ARG A 35 6.94 31.17 -14.26
C ARG A 35 6.49 29.74 -14.54
N GLY A 36 7.17 29.04 -15.45
CA GLY A 36 6.87 27.67 -15.85
C GLY A 36 7.74 26.61 -15.16
N LEU A 37 8.74 27.00 -14.37
CA LEU A 37 9.54 26.03 -13.62
C LEU A 37 8.71 25.40 -12.50
N GLY A 38 8.51 24.08 -12.57
CA GLY A 38 8.00 23.32 -11.44
C GLY A 38 9.01 23.40 -10.28
N ILE A 39 8.57 23.90 -9.14
CA ILE A 39 9.35 23.87 -7.90
C ILE A 39 9.14 22.49 -7.30
N ASP A 40 10.17 21.64 -7.37
CA ASP A 40 10.21 20.43 -6.56
C ASP A 40 11.05 20.71 -5.30
N LEU A 41 10.50 20.37 -4.13
CA LEU A 41 11.14 20.63 -2.83
C LEU A 41 12.34 19.70 -2.60
N LEU A 42 12.44 18.62 -3.38
CA LEU A 42 13.48 17.61 -3.26
C LEU A 42 13.94 17.18 -4.65
N PRO A 43 15.24 16.90 -4.85
CA PRO A 43 15.67 16.19 -6.05
C PRO A 43 14.97 14.82 -6.09
N HIS A 44 14.60 14.35 -7.29
CA HIS A 44 14.08 12.99 -7.47
C HIS A 44 15.16 11.97 -7.07
N ILE A 45 15.12 11.50 -5.83
CA ILE A 45 15.97 10.42 -5.32
C ILE A 45 15.11 9.17 -5.27
N ILE A 46 15.42 8.19 -6.10
CA ILE A 46 14.85 6.84 -5.97
C ILE A 46 15.70 6.13 -4.91
N TYR A 47 15.09 5.78 -3.77
CA TYR A 47 15.77 4.91 -2.81
C TYR A 47 15.88 3.53 -3.47
N PRO A 48 17.09 2.98 -3.64
CA PRO A 48 17.28 1.70 -4.29
C PRO A 48 16.92 0.57 -3.31
N GLU A 49 15.66 0.52 -2.88
CA GLU A 49 15.17 -0.39 -1.87
C GLU A 49 13.82 -1.01 -2.27
N ILE A 50 13.67 -2.32 -2.06
CA ILE A 50 12.43 -3.06 -2.28
C ILE A 50 12.01 -3.69 -0.96
N SER A 51 10.76 -3.50 -0.59
CA SER A 51 10.21 -4.05 0.65
C SER A 51 9.20 -5.15 0.35
N VAL A 52 9.28 -6.23 1.11
CA VAL A 52 8.30 -7.32 1.16
C VAL A 52 7.67 -7.33 2.54
N ARG A 53 6.34 -7.35 2.62
CA ARG A 53 5.57 -7.41 3.87
C ARG A 53 4.66 -8.62 3.90
N VAL A 54 4.63 -9.30 5.04
CA VAL A 54 3.71 -10.41 5.31
C VAL A 54 3.02 -10.18 6.66
N LEU A 55 1.71 -10.40 6.67
CA LEU A 55 0.88 -10.28 7.86
C LEU A 55 0.27 -11.65 8.19
N GLN A 56 0.34 -12.01 9.47
CA GLN A 56 -0.31 -13.19 10.03
C GLN A 56 -0.75 -12.88 11.47
N PRO A 57 -1.89 -12.18 11.65
CA PRO A 57 -2.33 -11.73 12.98
C PRO A 57 -2.43 -12.88 13.99
N GLY A 58 -2.00 -12.61 15.24
CA GLY A 58 -2.08 -13.57 16.34
C GLY A 58 -0.93 -14.58 16.43
N VAL A 59 0.10 -14.44 15.58
CA VAL A 59 1.31 -15.28 15.65
C VAL A 59 2.42 -14.58 16.45
N PRO A 60 3.02 -15.23 17.47
CA PRO A 60 4.14 -14.67 18.22
C PRO A 60 5.35 -14.35 17.32
N ALA A 61 6.08 -13.27 17.66
CA ALA A 61 7.22 -12.80 16.86
C ALA A 61 8.27 -13.89 16.59
N ARG A 62 8.59 -14.75 17.57
CA ARG A 62 9.55 -15.86 17.39
C ARG A 62 9.09 -16.88 16.34
N ILE A 63 7.80 -17.24 16.35
CA ILE A 63 7.25 -18.18 15.37
C ILE A 63 7.22 -17.55 13.98
N MET A 64 6.86 -16.27 13.90
CA MET A 64 6.89 -15.49 12.66
C MET A 64 8.31 -15.41 12.09
N GLU A 65 9.32 -15.20 12.93
CA GLU A 65 10.71 -15.15 12.53
C GLU A 65 11.17 -16.49 11.93
N ASP A 66 10.87 -17.59 12.62
CA ASP A 66 11.30 -18.92 12.23
C ASP A 66 10.60 -19.44 10.97
N GLN A 67 9.28 -19.24 10.85
CA GLN A 67 8.47 -19.83 9.79
C GLN A 67 8.28 -18.93 8.57
N VAL A 68 8.38 -17.60 8.74
CA VAL A 68 8.13 -16.64 7.66
C VAL A 68 9.38 -15.84 7.33
N THR A 69 9.94 -15.10 8.30
CA THR A 69 11.03 -14.16 8.03
C THR A 69 12.26 -14.86 7.46
N ARG A 70 12.72 -15.95 8.10
CA ARG A 70 13.91 -16.67 7.65
C ARG A 70 13.74 -17.26 6.24
N GLN A 71 12.56 -17.80 5.95
CA GLN A 71 12.24 -18.32 4.61
C GLN A 71 12.24 -17.22 3.54
N LEU A 72 11.73 -16.02 3.88
CA LEU A 72 11.77 -14.88 2.97
C LEU A 72 13.19 -14.39 2.76
N GLU A 73 13.98 -14.22 3.83
CA GLU A 73 15.37 -13.79 3.74
C GLU A 73 16.21 -14.73 2.87
N GLU A 74 16.13 -16.03 3.10
CA GLU A 74 16.90 -17.03 2.35
C GLU A 74 16.60 -16.98 0.84
N GLN A 75 15.32 -16.82 0.47
CA GLN A 75 14.93 -16.80 -0.94
C GLN A 75 15.21 -15.45 -1.60
N LEU A 76 15.01 -14.35 -0.87
CA LEU A 76 15.19 -12.98 -1.37
C LEU A 76 16.66 -12.55 -1.39
N ALA A 77 17.53 -13.14 -0.56
CA ALA A 77 18.97 -12.86 -0.57
C ALA A 77 19.67 -13.24 -1.88
N ILE A 78 19.07 -14.13 -2.67
CA ILE A 78 19.60 -14.57 -3.96
C ILE A 78 19.16 -13.62 -5.09
N THR A 79 18.41 -12.56 -4.78
CA THR A 79 17.99 -11.54 -5.76
C THR A 79 19.22 -10.86 -6.36
N GLU A 80 19.24 -10.71 -7.67
CA GLU A 80 20.37 -10.16 -8.40
C GLU A 80 20.67 -8.72 -7.97
N HIS A 81 21.95 -8.39 -7.77
CA HIS A 81 22.42 -7.08 -7.34
C HIS A 81 21.93 -6.58 -5.96
N ALA A 82 21.28 -7.42 -5.16
CA ALA A 82 20.99 -7.07 -3.77
C ALA A 82 22.31 -6.98 -2.97
N ILE A 83 22.57 -5.83 -2.35
CA ILE A 83 23.78 -5.59 -1.54
C ILE A 83 23.55 -5.79 -0.04
N ALA A 84 22.30 -5.67 0.41
CA ALA A 84 21.93 -5.94 1.79
C ALA A 84 20.49 -6.44 1.87
N VAL A 85 20.25 -7.33 2.82
CA VAL A 85 18.93 -7.80 3.22
C VAL A 85 18.77 -7.50 4.70
N GLN A 86 17.72 -6.77 5.06
CA GLN A 86 17.38 -6.49 6.45
C GLN A 86 15.95 -6.95 6.71
N SER A 87 15.72 -7.64 7.83
CA SER A 87 14.36 -7.97 8.24
C SER A 87 14.00 -7.36 9.58
N ARG A 88 12.70 -7.17 9.76
CA ARG A 88 12.09 -6.76 11.02
C ARG A 88 10.86 -7.63 11.25
N THR A 89 10.86 -8.30 12.39
CA THR A 89 9.76 -9.18 12.80
C THR A 89 9.14 -8.67 14.08
N SER A 90 7.81 -8.65 14.13
CA SER A 90 7.05 -8.39 15.35
C SER A 90 5.79 -9.25 15.36
N GLU A 91 4.99 -9.18 16.42
CA GLU A 91 3.79 -10.01 16.54
C GLU A 91 2.87 -9.86 15.32
N GLY A 92 2.62 -10.99 14.67
CA GLY A 92 1.80 -11.15 13.49
C GLY A 92 2.23 -10.35 12.25
N ARG A 93 3.47 -9.86 12.18
CA ARG A 93 3.99 -9.16 11.00
C ARG A 93 5.48 -9.37 10.78
N SER A 94 5.86 -9.48 9.53
CA SER A 94 7.26 -9.54 9.09
C SER A 94 7.47 -8.61 7.91
N ALA A 95 8.60 -7.91 7.90
CA ALA A 95 9.06 -7.08 6.80
C ALA A 95 10.49 -7.46 6.43
N VAL A 96 10.76 -7.64 5.14
CA VAL A 96 12.08 -7.88 4.58
C VAL A 96 12.38 -6.80 3.56
N ASP A 97 13.48 -6.10 3.75
CA ASP A 97 13.93 -4.95 2.98
C ASP A 97 15.22 -5.32 2.22
N LEU A 98 15.20 -5.19 0.90
CA LEU A 98 16.32 -5.44 -0.01
C LEU A 98 16.91 -4.11 -0.46
N SER A 99 18.20 -3.91 -0.22
CA SER A 99 18.93 -2.72 -0.70
C SER A 99 19.74 -3.05 -1.95
N PHE A 100 19.80 -2.10 -2.88
CA PHE A 100 20.50 -2.20 -4.15
C PHE A 100 21.48 -1.02 -4.33
N PRO A 101 22.51 -1.14 -5.20
CA PRO A 101 23.36 -0.02 -5.57
C PRO A 101 22.57 1.09 -6.27
N TYR A 102 23.00 2.34 -6.10
CA TYR A 102 22.46 3.46 -6.88
C TYR A 102 22.68 3.25 -8.38
N GLY A 103 21.68 3.60 -9.19
CA GLY A 103 21.70 3.39 -10.64
C GLY A 103 21.17 2.03 -11.10
N THR A 104 20.81 1.14 -10.17
CA THR A 104 20.11 -0.12 -10.50
C THR A 104 18.73 0.17 -11.06
N ASP A 105 18.35 -0.55 -12.13
CA ASP A 105 16.97 -0.53 -12.62
C ASP A 105 16.06 -1.27 -11.62
N MET A 106 15.33 -0.47 -10.84
CA MET A 106 14.43 -0.97 -9.81
C MET A 106 13.23 -1.75 -10.36
N ASP A 107 12.83 -1.55 -11.63
CA ASP A 107 11.76 -2.34 -12.25
C ASP A 107 12.23 -3.74 -12.62
N THR A 108 13.49 -3.87 -13.03
CA THR A 108 14.13 -5.18 -13.24
C THR A 108 14.38 -5.89 -11.91
N ALA A 109 14.92 -5.18 -10.91
CA ALA A 109 15.13 -5.73 -9.58
C ALA A 109 13.81 -6.18 -8.92
N LEU A 110 12.72 -5.43 -9.09
CA LEU A 110 11.39 -5.80 -8.59
C LEU A 110 10.86 -7.07 -9.25
N ARG A 111 11.08 -7.25 -10.56
CA ARG A 111 10.67 -8.46 -11.28
C ARG A 111 11.44 -9.70 -10.80
N ASP A 112 12.75 -9.60 -10.59
CA ASP A 112 13.52 -10.71 -10.02
C ASP A 112 13.09 -11.00 -8.57
N ALA A 113 13.00 -9.97 -7.72
CA ALA A 113 12.56 -10.11 -6.33
C ALA A 113 11.16 -10.73 -6.23
N SER A 114 10.21 -10.34 -7.10
CA SER A 114 8.88 -10.94 -7.17
C SER A 114 8.95 -12.42 -7.55
N THR A 115 9.82 -12.78 -8.50
CA THR A 115 10.04 -14.18 -8.88
C THR A 115 10.62 -15.00 -7.72
N ARG A 116 11.51 -14.40 -6.92
CA ARG A 116 12.05 -15.04 -5.70
C ARG A 116 10.99 -15.19 -4.62
N LEU A 117 10.17 -14.16 -4.42
CA LEU A 117 9.03 -14.20 -3.50
C LEU A 117 8.04 -15.31 -3.88
N ASP A 118 7.75 -15.49 -5.17
CA ASP A 118 6.86 -16.56 -5.63
C ASP A 118 7.41 -17.96 -5.37
N ARG A 119 8.74 -18.14 -5.36
CA ARG A 119 9.36 -19.38 -4.90
C ARG A 119 9.24 -19.53 -3.39
N ALA A 120 9.47 -18.45 -2.64
CA ALA A 120 9.37 -18.43 -1.18
C ALA A 120 7.97 -18.79 -0.68
N ARG A 121 6.91 -18.37 -1.39
CA ARG A 121 5.51 -18.69 -1.07
C ARG A 121 5.24 -20.18 -0.85
N ARG A 122 6.04 -21.09 -1.45
CA ARG A 122 5.89 -22.54 -1.28
C ARG A 122 6.32 -23.04 0.11
N PHE A 123 7.17 -22.28 0.80
CA PHE A 123 7.69 -22.61 2.12
C PHE A 123 6.95 -21.86 3.24
N LEU A 124 6.10 -20.89 2.89
CA LEU A 124 5.33 -20.13 3.86
C LEU A 124 4.16 -20.96 4.41
N PRO A 125 3.82 -20.81 5.70
CA PRO A 125 2.71 -21.52 6.32
C PRO A 125 1.36 -21.12 5.72
N GLN A 126 0.38 -22.03 5.80
CA GLN A 126 -0.98 -21.74 5.38
C GLN A 126 -1.64 -20.72 6.35
N GLY A 127 -2.48 -19.83 5.81
CA GLY A 127 -3.24 -18.85 6.59
C GLY A 127 -2.55 -17.50 6.77
N ILE A 128 -1.41 -17.25 6.13
CA ILE A 128 -0.85 -15.90 5.99
C ILE A 128 -1.70 -15.06 5.03
N GLU A 129 -1.73 -13.75 5.24
CA GLU A 129 -2.18 -12.83 4.20
C GLU A 129 -1.20 -12.86 3.02
N PRO A 130 -1.69 -12.66 1.77
CA PRO A 130 -0.83 -12.63 0.60
C PRO A 130 0.33 -11.63 0.78
N PRO A 131 1.59 -12.07 0.62
CA PRO A 131 2.74 -11.18 0.70
C PRO A 131 2.63 -10.02 -0.29
N ILE A 132 2.91 -8.81 0.17
CA ILE A 132 2.91 -7.58 -0.63
C ILE A 132 4.37 -7.19 -0.88
N ILE A 133 4.71 -6.95 -2.14
CA ILE A 133 6.02 -6.46 -2.57
C ILE A 133 5.88 -5.12 -3.28
N TYR A 134 6.73 -4.15 -2.94
CA TYR A 134 6.70 -2.83 -3.55
C TYR A 134 8.07 -2.15 -3.47
N LYS A 135 8.33 -1.21 -4.39
CA LYS A 135 9.51 -0.34 -4.37
C LYS A 135 9.32 0.72 -3.30
N ARG A 136 10.33 0.97 -2.48
CA ARG A 136 10.27 2.06 -1.51
C ARG A 136 10.37 3.39 -2.26
N ASP A 137 9.38 4.23 -2.06
CA ASP A 137 9.29 5.52 -2.74
C ASP A 137 9.24 6.65 -1.69
N PRO A 138 10.25 7.51 -1.60
CA PRO A 138 10.23 8.64 -0.67
C PRO A 138 9.19 9.71 -1.03
N SER A 139 8.60 9.66 -2.24
CA SER A 139 7.46 10.49 -2.63
C SER A 139 6.14 10.02 -2.02
N GLN A 140 6.06 8.77 -1.51
CA GLN A 140 4.92 8.28 -0.75
C GLN A 140 4.85 8.84 0.68
N ARG A 141 5.67 9.85 1.01
CA ARG A 141 5.52 10.55 2.30
C ARG A 141 4.19 11.30 2.30
N PRO A 142 3.41 11.22 3.40
CA PRO A 142 2.16 11.94 3.50
C PRO A 142 2.38 13.45 3.29
N VAL A 143 1.66 14.03 2.32
CA VAL A 143 1.67 15.48 2.09
C VAL A 143 0.83 16.21 3.13
N LEU A 144 -0.18 15.52 3.68
CA LEU A 144 -1.07 16.02 4.73
C LEU A 144 -1.31 14.92 5.76
N GLU A 145 -1.09 15.23 7.02
CA GLU A 145 -1.42 14.36 8.15
C GLU A 145 -2.43 15.08 9.04
N LEU A 146 -3.52 14.39 9.39
CA LEU A 146 -4.62 14.94 10.17
C LEU A 146 -4.89 14.05 11.39
N ILE A 147 -5.18 14.67 12.53
CA ILE A 147 -5.64 13.99 13.73
C ILE A 147 -7.14 14.28 13.89
N LEU A 148 -7.95 13.23 13.95
CA LEU A 148 -9.40 13.34 14.13
C LEU A 148 -9.76 13.15 15.60
N SER A 149 -10.60 14.04 16.14
CA SER A 149 -11.12 13.96 17.50
C SER A 149 -12.61 14.30 17.53
N SER A 150 -13.38 13.65 18.40
CA SER A 150 -14.79 13.95 18.64
C SER A 150 -15.11 13.85 20.13
N GLN A 151 -15.94 14.77 20.63
CA GLN A 151 -16.48 14.71 22.00
C GLN A 151 -17.82 13.98 22.06
N THR A 152 -18.51 13.83 20.92
CA THR A 152 -19.89 13.31 20.85
C THR A 152 -19.98 11.93 20.22
N ARG A 153 -18.95 11.48 19.50
CA ARG A 153 -18.92 10.15 18.87
C ARG A 153 -17.87 9.26 19.53
N PRO A 154 -18.18 7.97 19.75
CA PRO A 154 -17.18 7.01 20.17
C PRO A 154 -16.10 6.85 19.09
N ILE A 155 -14.91 6.44 19.51
CA ILE A 155 -13.73 6.42 18.63
C ILE A 155 -13.88 5.41 17.47
N SER A 156 -14.62 4.32 17.67
CA SER A 156 -14.95 3.34 16.63
C SER A 156 -15.79 3.94 15.50
N ASP A 157 -16.83 4.69 15.86
CA ASP A 157 -17.74 5.29 14.87
C ASP A 157 -17.05 6.43 14.13
N LEU A 158 -16.15 7.16 14.82
CA LEU A 158 -15.31 8.16 14.20
C LEU A 158 -14.34 7.53 13.19
N ARG A 159 -13.75 6.38 13.55
CA ARG A 159 -12.87 5.59 12.67
C ARG A 159 -13.62 5.09 11.43
N ASP A 160 -14.80 4.51 11.60
CA ASP A 160 -15.62 4.03 10.47
C ASP A 160 -16.04 5.19 9.56
N TRP A 161 -16.45 6.32 10.12
CA TRP A 161 -16.74 7.51 9.32
C TRP A 161 -15.50 8.02 8.57
N ALA A 162 -14.31 7.95 9.19
CA ALA A 162 -13.06 8.32 8.57
C ALA A 162 -12.71 7.40 7.38
N ASP A 163 -12.79 6.08 7.58
CA ASP A 163 -12.48 5.07 6.58
C ASP A 163 -13.48 5.10 5.40
N TYR A 164 -14.78 5.14 5.68
CA TYR A 164 -15.80 4.94 4.65
C TYR A 164 -16.29 6.22 3.98
N ARG A 165 -16.06 7.40 4.59
CA ARG A 165 -16.59 8.68 4.07
C ARG A 165 -15.51 9.75 3.94
N PHE A 166 -14.82 10.09 5.03
CA PHE A 166 -13.88 11.22 5.04
C PHE A 166 -12.67 11.00 4.13
N GLY A 167 -12.00 9.85 4.23
CA GLY A 167 -10.85 9.52 3.39
C GLY A 167 -11.20 9.54 1.90
N LYS A 168 -12.39 9.03 1.54
CA LYS A 168 -12.88 9.03 0.15
C LYS A 168 -13.07 10.42 -0.44
N TRP A 169 -13.26 11.47 0.37
CA TRP A 169 -13.34 12.83 -0.14
C TRP A 169 -12.02 13.29 -0.76
N PHE A 170 -10.89 12.89 -0.17
CA PHE A 170 -9.56 13.23 -0.69
C PHE A 170 -9.16 12.37 -1.89
N LEU A 171 -9.55 11.09 -1.93
CA LEU A 171 -9.29 10.22 -3.08
C LEU A 171 -9.87 10.74 -4.40
N ASN A 172 -10.89 11.61 -4.34
CA ASN A 172 -11.49 12.23 -5.52
C ASN A 172 -10.74 13.48 -6.01
N LEU A 173 -9.74 13.97 -5.27
CA LEU A 173 -8.98 15.16 -5.64
C LEU A 173 -7.86 14.80 -6.65
N PRO A 174 -7.66 15.62 -7.70
CA PRO A 174 -6.54 15.42 -8.63
C PRO A 174 -5.20 15.43 -7.91
N GLY A 175 -4.35 14.43 -8.18
CA GLY A 175 -3.01 14.32 -7.60
C GLY A 175 -2.93 13.55 -6.27
N VAL A 176 -4.06 13.08 -5.72
CA VAL A 176 -4.04 12.21 -4.52
C VAL A 176 -3.98 10.75 -4.94
N ALA A 177 -2.87 10.07 -4.60
CA ALA A 177 -2.67 8.65 -4.92
C ALA A 177 -3.31 7.70 -3.90
N ALA A 178 -3.29 8.06 -2.62
CA ALA A 178 -3.79 7.21 -1.54
C ALA A 178 -4.18 8.04 -0.31
N THR A 179 -5.04 7.47 0.52
CA THR A 179 -5.37 7.97 1.85
C THR A 179 -5.24 6.83 2.84
N GLU A 180 -4.41 7.02 3.86
CA GLU A 180 -4.23 6.04 4.93
C GLU A 180 -4.89 6.56 6.20
N ILE A 181 -5.72 5.74 6.84
CA ILE A 181 -6.31 6.05 8.14
C ILE A 181 -5.62 5.14 9.15
N GLY A 182 -4.96 5.73 10.15
CA GLY A 182 -4.27 5.03 11.23
C GLY A 182 -4.94 5.22 12.60
N GLY A 183 -4.59 4.37 13.57
CA GLY A 183 -5.10 4.44 14.95
C GLY A 183 -6.56 3.99 15.12
N ALA A 184 -7.00 3.95 16.37
CA ALA A 184 -8.30 3.44 16.84
C ALA A 184 -8.59 1.96 16.47
N PRO A 185 -9.27 1.19 17.34
CA PRO A 185 -9.67 -0.17 16.99
C PRO A 185 -10.71 -0.15 15.87
N ARG A 186 -10.56 -1.06 14.90
CA ARG A 186 -11.62 -1.31 13.90
C ARG A 186 -12.79 -1.99 14.57
N HIS A 187 -14.00 -1.66 14.12
CA HIS A 187 -15.20 -2.36 14.58
C HIS A 187 -15.11 -3.86 14.23
N ALA A 188 -15.19 -4.70 15.26
CA ALA A 188 -15.16 -6.16 15.14
C ALA A 188 -16.17 -6.78 16.10
N TRP A 189 -16.85 -7.84 15.65
CA TRP A 189 -17.67 -8.65 16.53
C TRP A 189 -16.82 -9.73 17.18
N GLN A 190 -16.68 -9.65 18.49
CA GLN A 190 -15.99 -10.64 19.29
C GLN A 190 -16.99 -11.71 19.73
N VAL A 191 -16.68 -12.98 19.44
CA VAL A 191 -17.49 -14.12 19.86
C VAL A 191 -16.80 -14.76 21.07
N GLU A 192 -17.39 -14.54 22.25
CA GLU A 192 -16.92 -15.11 23.50
C GLU A 192 -17.71 -16.36 23.85
N ILE A 193 -17.02 -17.45 24.15
CA ILE A 193 -17.66 -18.77 24.31
C ILE A 193 -17.10 -19.42 25.56
N ALA A 194 -18.00 -19.81 26.45
CA ALA A 194 -17.66 -20.58 27.64
C ALA A 194 -17.23 -22.00 27.26
N ASN A 195 -16.15 -22.48 27.88
CA ASN A 195 -15.62 -23.82 27.63
C ASN A 195 -16.65 -24.93 27.93
N ASP A 196 -17.48 -24.73 28.94
CA ASP A 196 -18.53 -25.69 29.33
C ASP A 196 -19.57 -25.87 28.22
N THR A 197 -19.91 -24.80 27.50
CA THR A 197 -20.84 -24.84 26.35
C THR A 197 -20.25 -25.62 25.18
N LEU A 198 -18.94 -25.49 24.92
CA LEU A 198 -18.25 -26.26 23.89
C LEU A 198 -18.26 -27.75 24.22
N LEU A 199 -17.98 -28.10 25.48
CA LEU A 199 -18.00 -29.48 25.96
C LEU A 199 -19.40 -30.09 25.90
N ALA A 200 -20.43 -29.36 26.33
CA ALA A 200 -21.82 -29.81 26.32
C ALA A 200 -22.32 -30.13 24.90
N ASN A 201 -21.91 -29.33 23.91
CA ASN A 201 -22.29 -29.52 22.50
C ASN A 201 -21.30 -30.40 21.71
N ARG A 202 -20.26 -30.95 22.37
CA ARG A 202 -19.20 -31.74 21.73
C ARG A 202 -18.53 -31.01 20.55
N LEU A 203 -18.34 -29.70 20.69
CA LEU A 203 -17.73 -28.85 19.69
C LEU A 203 -16.30 -28.50 20.08
N ASP A 204 -15.39 -28.62 19.11
CA ASP A 204 -14.03 -28.12 19.19
C ASP A 204 -13.91 -26.74 18.51
N ILE A 205 -12.92 -25.94 18.93
CA ILE A 205 -12.68 -24.59 18.39
C ILE A 205 -12.49 -24.59 16.86
N PRO A 206 -11.69 -25.50 16.26
CA PRO A 206 -11.53 -25.56 14.81
C PRO A 206 -12.86 -25.81 14.08
N ARG A 207 -13.70 -26.71 14.60
CA ARG A 207 -15.02 -27.01 14.01
C ARG A 207 -15.97 -25.84 14.10
N LEU A 208 -16.05 -25.19 15.27
CA LEU A 208 -16.86 -23.99 15.42
C LEU A 208 -16.44 -22.89 14.43
N ARG A 209 -15.13 -22.66 14.30
CA ARG A 209 -14.60 -21.71 13.30
C ARG A 209 -15.05 -22.07 11.89
N GLY A 210 -15.04 -23.36 11.54
CA GLY A 210 -15.55 -23.86 10.26
C GLY A 210 -17.04 -23.56 10.07
N ILE A 211 -17.87 -23.80 11.08
CA ILE A 211 -19.32 -23.50 11.05
C ILE A 211 -19.55 -22.00 10.84
N LEU A 212 -18.86 -21.15 11.61
CA LEU A 212 -18.95 -19.69 11.50
C LEU A 212 -18.55 -19.19 10.11
N GLN A 213 -17.45 -19.71 9.55
CA GLN A 213 -17.00 -19.35 8.20
C GLN A 213 -17.98 -19.82 7.12
N GLN A 214 -18.58 -20.99 7.28
CA GLN A 214 -19.53 -21.54 6.32
C GLN A 214 -20.89 -20.84 6.37
N ALA A 215 -21.31 -20.37 7.54
CA ALA A 215 -22.53 -19.61 7.73
C ALA A 215 -22.38 -18.16 7.23
N ASN A 216 -21.23 -17.52 7.45
CA ASN A 216 -20.99 -16.13 7.09
C ASN A 216 -20.61 -15.91 5.61
N ARG A 217 -21.32 -16.55 4.68
CA ARG A 217 -21.08 -16.38 3.24
C ARG A 217 -22.38 -16.30 2.47
N ASP A 218 -22.41 -15.42 1.48
CA ASP A 218 -23.50 -15.38 0.51
C ASP A 218 -23.23 -16.44 -0.56
N GLN A 219 -24.24 -17.23 -0.89
CA GLN A 219 -24.13 -18.30 -1.88
C GLN A 219 -25.01 -17.97 -3.09
N PRO A 220 -24.48 -18.04 -4.32
CA PRO A 220 -25.31 -17.89 -5.52
C PRO A 220 -26.32 -19.04 -5.59
N GLY A 221 -27.60 -18.71 -5.72
CA GLY A 221 -28.71 -19.66 -5.79
C GLY A 221 -29.07 -20.10 -7.22
N GLY A 222 -28.32 -19.63 -8.22
CA GLY A 222 -28.55 -19.94 -9.64
C GLY A 222 -29.53 -18.98 -10.32
N ARG A 223 -30.00 -19.37 -11.52
CA ARG A 223 -30.99 -18.62 -12.30
C ARG A 223 -32.31 -19.40 -12.33
N LEU A 224 -33.40 -18.69 -12.17
CA LEU A 224 -34.76 -19.20 -12.33
C LEU A 224 -35.34 -18.61 -13.61
N ASP A 225 -35.49 -19.45 -14.63
CA ASP A 225 -36.11 -19.06 -15.90
C ASP A 225 -37.64 -19.17 -15.77
N THR A 226 -38.30 -18.01 -15.85
CA THR A 226 -39.76 -17.90 -15.99
C THR A 226 -40.07 -17.51 -17.44
N PRO A 227 -41.22 -17.89 -18.03
CA PRO A 227 -41.55 -17.58 -19.42
C PRO A 227 -41.47 -16.09 -19.82
N SER A 228 -41.50 -15.17 -18.86
CA SER A 228 -41.44 -13.72 -19.07
C SER A 228 -40.17 -13.04 -18.54
N ARG A 229 -39.32 -13.74 -17.79
CA ARG A 229 -38.08 -13.17 -17.21
C ARG A 229 -37.19 -14.24 -16.61
N GLU A 230 -35.89 -13.97 -16.60
CA GLU A 230 -34.93 -14.72 -15.80
C GLU A 230 -34.67 -13.98 -14.48
N LEU A 231 -34.71 -14.71 -13.37
CA LEU A 231 -34.45 -14.17 -12.03
C LEU A 231 -33.19 -14.82 -11.47
N ALA A 232 -32.18 -14.01 -11.13
CA ALA A 232 -31.05 -14.50 -10.35
C ALA A 232 -31.48 -14.67 -8.89
N SER A 233 -31.18 -15.83 -8.31
CA SER A 233 -31.41 -16.14 -6.91
C SER A 233 -30.09 -16.11 -6.14
N GLU A 234 -30.11 -15.62 -4.91
CA GLU A 234 -28.98 -15.65 -3.98
C GLU A 234 -29.47 -16.04 -2.58
N VAL A 235 -28.67 -16.82 -1.87
CA VAL A 235 -28.88 -17.13 -0.45
C VAL A 235 -27.97 -16.21 0.35
N ARG A 236 -28.57 -15.30 1.12
CA ARG A 236 -27.85 -14.36 1.98
C ARG A 236 -27.54 -15.02 3.32
N GLY A 237 -26.27 -15.35 3.53
CA GLY A 237 -25.78 -15.95 4.78
C GLY A 237 -24.99 -14.97 5.64
N ARG A 238 -24.56 -13.83 5.09
CA ARG A 238 -23.69 -12.90 5.82
C ARG A 238 -24.35 -12.34 7.08
N PHE A 239 -23.60 -12.36 8.17
CA PHE A 239 -24.04 -11.76 9.43
C PHE A 239 -24.01 -10.23 9.31
N THR A 240 -25.17 -9.59 9.51
CA THR A 240 -25.31 -8.13 9.50
C THR A 240 -25.60 -7.57 10.89
N ARG A 241 -25.98 -8.43 11.83
CA ARG A 241 -26.24 -8.06 13.21
C ARG A 241 -25.75 -9.13 14.19
N PRO A 242 -25.41 -8.74 15.43
CA PRO A 242 -24.97 -9.69 16.46
C PRO A 242 -25.96 -10.82 16.75
N GLU A 243 -27.26 -10.58 16.61
CA GLU A 243 -28.30 -11.59 16.90
C GLU A 243 -28.22 -12.77 15.92
N HIS A 244 -27.69 -12.58 14.71
CA HIS A 244 -27.51 -13.67 13.77
C HIS A 244 -26.41 -14.66 14.23
N LEU A 245 -25.40 -14.18 14.97
CA LEU A 245 -24.37 -15.03 15.56
C LEU A 245 -24.93 -15.83 16.74
N GLN A 246 -25.81 -15.22 17.54
CA GLN A 246 -26.42 -15.87 18.71
C GLN A 246 -27.41 -16.97 18.31
N ASN A 247 -28.13 -16.78 17.21
CA ASN A 247 -29.11 -17.74 16.69
C ASN A 247 -28.50 -18.79 15.74
N LEU A 248 -27.18 -18.87 15.67
CA LEU A 248 -26.51 -19.86 14.85
C LEU A 248 -26.82 -21.26 15.41
N PRO A 249 -27.35 -22.19 14.62
CA PRO A 249 -27.51 -23.57 15.06
C PRO A 249 -26.12 -24.22 15.12
N VAL A 250 -25.67 -24.53 16.34
CA VAL A 250 -24.38 -25.20 16.66
C VAL A 250 -24.61 -26.45 17.49
#